data_AF-A0A3D3ZSF8-F1
#
_entry.id   AF-A0A3D3ZSF8-F1
#
_cell.length_a   1.000
_cell.length_b   1.000
_cell.length_c   1.000
_cell.angle_alpha   90.00
_cell.angle_beta   90.00
_cell.angle_gamma   90.00
#
_symmetry.space_group_name_H-M   'P 1'
#
loop_
_entity.id
_entity.type
_entity.pdbx_description
1 polymer ?
#
loop_
_entity_poly.entity_id
_entity_poly.type
_entity_poly.pdbx_seq_one_letter_code
_entity_poly.pdbx_strand_id
1 'polypeptide(L)'
;MKDHTRRHPLRDSSQDRKEAVEVPDTPQTRSPAYALAFADPDFLCRDELRPVRLQLELLKPQLMLDEQGISSTIVMFGGARIPSP
;
A
#
# COMPACT_ATOMS: atom_id res chain seq x y z
N MET A 1 -0.01 -20.13 -11.90
CA MET A 1 -1.48 -20.01 -12.07
C MET A 1 -2.15 -20.88 -11.02
N LYS A 2 -2.69 -20.28 -9.96
CA LYS A 2 -3.65 -20.93 -9.07
C LYS A 2 -4.77 -19.94 -8.83
N ASP A 3 -5.82 -20.06 -9.64
CA ASP A 3 -7.08 -19.39 -9.41
C ASP A 3 -7.79 -20.13 -8.28
N HIS A 4 -7.49 -19.73 -7.04
CA HIS A 4 -8.23 -20.18 -5.88
C HIS A 4 -9.50 -19.34 -5.80
N THR A 5 -10.59 -19.95 -6.23
CA THR A 5 -11.99 -19.48 -6.22
C THR A 5 -12.24 -18.49 -5.08
N ARG A 6 -12.24 -17.19 -5.39
CA ARG A 6 -12.49 -16.14 -4.39
C ARG A 6 -13.90 -16.31 -3.82
N ARG A 7 -13.97 -16.46 -2.49
CA ARG A 7 -15.23 -16.63 -1.74
C ARG A 7 -15.98 -15.34 -1.44
N HIS A 8 -15.44 -14.17 -1.79
CA HIS A 8 -15.97 -12.88 -1.38
C HIS A 8 -16.65 -12.14 -2.54
N PRO A 9 -17.86 -11.57 -2.34
CA PRO A 9 -18.62 -10.92 -3.42
C PRO A 9 -18.06 -9.56 -3.84
N LEU A 10 -17.29 -8.88 -2.97
CA LEU A 10 -16.64 -7.61 -3.33
C LEU A 10 -15.36 -7.84 -4.15
N ARG A 11 -15.10 -6.87 -5.04
CA ARG A 11 -13.90 -6.77 -5.86
C ARG A 11 -12.64 -6.64 -5.02
N ASP A 12 -11.51 -7.01 -5.60
CA ASP A 12 -10.20 -6.76 -5.03
C ASP A 12 -9.59 -5.43 -5.51
N SER A 13 -8.52 -4.98 -4.85
CA SER A 13 -7.87 -3.70 -5.16
C SER A 13 -7.26 -3.62 -6.58
N SER A 14 -6.88 -4.75 -7.18
CA SER A 14 -6.38 -4.79 -8.56
C SER A 14 -7.51 -4.69 -9.58
N GLN A 15 -8.66 -5.30 -9.29
CA GLN A 15 -9.88 -5.19 -10.08
C GLN A 15 -10.42 -3.76 -10.02
N ASP A 16 -10.49 -3.16 -8.83
CA ASP A 16 -10.94 -1.78 -8.65
C ASP A 16 -10.07 -0.81 -9.45
N ARG A 17 -8.73 -0.98 -9.43
CA ARG A 17 -7.81 -0.19 -10.25
C ARG A 17 -8.08 -0.33 -11.73
N LYS A 18 -8.28 -1.56 -12.21
CA LYS A 18 -8.56 -1.81 -13.62
C LYS A 18 -9.85 -1.11 -14.05
N GLU A 19 -10.90 -1.25 -13.26
CA GLU A 19 -12.18 -0.62 -13.58
C GLU A 19 -12.14 0.90 -13.54
N ALA A 20 -11.43 1.50 -12.57
CA ALA A 20 -11.25 2.94 -12.51
C ALA A 20 -10.60 3.53 -13.78
N VAL A 21 -9.78 2.74 -14.49
CA VAL A 21 -9.18 3.11 -15.79
C VAL A 21 -10.15 2.93 -16.95
N GLU A 22 -11.06 1.95 -16.88
CA GLU A 22 -12.01 1.63 -17.95
C GLU A 22 -13.29 2.51 -17.94
N VAL A 23 -13.51 3.31 -16.89
CA VAL A 23 -14.66 4.23 -16.82
C VAL A 23 -14.58 5.28 -17.95
N PRO A 24 -15.70 5.61 -18.62
CA PRO A 24 -15.72 6.68 -19.61
C PRO A 24 -15.12 7.99 -19.09
N ASP A 25 -14.27 8.61 -19.91
CA ASP A 25 -13.66 9.89 -19.59
C ASP A 25 -14.69 11.03 -19.75
N THR A 26 -15.17 11.53 -18.61
CA THR A 26 -16.20 12.56 -18.50
C THR A 26 -15.71 13.64 -17.53
N PRO A 27 -16.26 14.87 -17.58
CA PRO A 27 -15.93 15.90 -16.58
C PRO A 27 -16.10 15.43 -15.13
N GLN A 28 -17.08 14.56 -14.87
CA GLN A 28 -17.34 13.98 -13.55
C GLN A 28 -16.25 12.98 -13.14
N THR A 29 -15.87 12.05 -14.02
CA THR A 29 -14.89 10.99 -13.72
C THR A 29 -13.46 11.50 -13.63
N ARG A 30 -13.18 12.71 -14.14
CA ARG A 30 -11.91 13.45 -13.91
C ARG A 30 -11.82 14.12 -12.55
N SER A 31 -12.92 14.23 -11.79
CA SER A 31 -12.90 14.86 -10.48
C SER A 31 -12.07 14.03 -9.49
N PRO A 32 -11.20 14.64 -8.66
CA PRO A 32 -10.44 13.93 -7.63
C PRO A 32 -11.31 13.13 -6.66
N ALA A 33 -12.58 13.52 -6.47
CA ALA A 33 -13.52 12.80 -5.61
C ALA A 33 -13.84 11.37 -6.08
N TYR A 34 -13.56 11.05 -7.35
CA TYR A 34 -13.74 9.70 -7.94
C TYR A 34 -12.44 8.88 -7.94
N ALA A 35 -11.31 9.45 -7.50
CA ALA A 35 -10.07 8.71 -7.36
C ALA A 35 -10.22 7.65 -6.25
N LEU A 36 -9.66 6.46 -6.49
CA LEU A 36 -9.62 5.41 -5.48
C LEU A 36 -8.72 5.84 -4.32
N ALA A 37 -9.27 5.96 -3.12
CA ALA A 37 -8.55 6.44 -1.94
C ALA A 37 -7.21 5.73 -1.66
N PHE A 38 -7.14 4.40 -1.89
CA PHE A 38 -5.91 3.62 -1.69
C PHE A 38 -4.88 3.78 -2.82
N ALA A 39 -5.24 4.44 -3.91
CA ALA A 39 -4.40 4.71 -5.07
C ALA A 39 -4.29 6.22 -5.38
N ASP A 40 -4.71 7.07 -4.46
CA ASP A 40 -4.66 8.53 -4.56
C ASP A 40 -3.55 9.06 -3.63
N PRO A 41 -2.37 9.42 -4.17
CA PRO A 41 -1.27 9.96 -3.37
C PRO A 41 -1.61 11.31 -2.72
N ASP A 42 -2.43 12.14 -3.37
CA ASP A 42 -2.78 13.47 -2.85
C ASP A 42 -3.70 13.35 -1.65
N PHE A 43 -4.65 12.41 -1.69
CA PHE A 43 -5.45 12.03 -0.53
C PHE A 43 -4.57 11.43 0.57
N LEU A 44 -3.74 10.43 0.23
CA LEU A 44 -2.87 9.75 1.19
C LEU A 44 -1.86 10.68 1.86
N CYS A 45 -1.46 11.80 1.24
CA CYS A 45 -0.49 12.75 1.80
C CYS A 45 -1.12 13.78 2.77
N ARG A 46 -2.44 13.85 2.89
CA ARG A 46 -3.11 14.83 3.78
C ARG A 46 -2.75 14.63 5.25
N ASP A 47 -2.81 15.70 6.04
CA ASP A 47 -2.40 15.66 7.45
C ASP A 47 -3.28 14.72 8.29
N GLU A 48 -4.56 14.63 7.98
CA GLU A 48 -5.54 13.77 8.65
C GLU A 48 -5.19 12.28 8.49
N LEU A 49 -4.50 11.90 7.42
CA LEU A 49 -4.10 10.52 7.14
C LEU A 49 -2.71 10.16 7.66
N ARG A 50 -2.05 11.06 8.41
CA ARG A 50 -0.78 10.74 9.05
C ARG A 50 -0.81 9.46 9.90
N PRO A 51 -1.87 9.17 10.70
CA PRO A 51 -1.94 7.92 11.46
C PRO A 51 -1.99 6.68 10.56
N VAL A 52 -2.69 6.77 9.43
CA VAL A 52 -2.79 5.68 8.44
C VAL A 52 -1.43 5.45 7.77
N ARG A 53 -0.73 6.52 7.38
CA ARG A 53 0.64 6.41 6.83
C ARG A 53 1.60 5.76 7.83
N LEU A 54 1.57 6.18 9.10
CA LEU A 54 2.40 5.56 10.14
C LEU A 54 2.11 4.07 10.29
N GLN A 55 0.83 3.67 10.26
CA GLN A 55 0.45 2.26 10.29
C GLN A 55 1.01 1.50 9.08
N LEU A 56 0.95 2.07 7.88
CA LEU A 56 1.50 1.44 6.67
C LEU A 56 3.03 1.26 6.77
N GLU A 57 3.76 2.23 7.32
CA GLU A 57 5.21 2.14 7.53
C GLU A 57 5.61 1.04 8.52
N LEU A 58 4.75 0.72 9.49
CA LEU A 58 4.96 -0.41 10.40
C LEU A 58 4.51 -1.75 9.79
N LEU A 59 3.39 -1.76 9.07
CA LEU A 59 2.80 -2.99 8.53
C LEU A 59 3.59 -3.54 7.35
N LYS A 60 4.06 -2.68 6.44
CA LYS A 60 4.81 -3.09 5.25
C LYS A 60 6.02 -3.96 5.58
N PRO A 61 6.96 -3.56 6.47
CA PRO A 61 8.09 -4.43 6.81
C PRO A 61 7.64 -5.72 7.50
N GLN A 62 6.62 -5.68 8.37
CA GLN A 62 6.09 -6.89 9.01
C GLN A 62 5.61 -7.92 7.98
N LEU A 63 4.79 -7.51 7.01
CA LEU A 63 4.31 -8.40 5.95
C LEU A 63 5.46 -8.98 5.13
N MET A 64 6.47 -8.18 4.82
CA MET A 64 7.64 -8.65 4.08
C MET A 64 8.47 -9.66 4.88
N LEU A 65 8.64 -9.46 6.19
CA LEU A 65 9.33 -10.42 7.06
C LEU A 65 8.56 -11.75 7.16
N ASP A 66 7.23 -11.67 7.29
CA ASP A 66 6.35 -12.83 7.36
C ASP A 66 6.36 -13.63 6.06
N GLU A 67 6.32 -12.97 4.90
CA GLU A 67 6.43 -13.61 3.58
C GLU A 67 7.75 -14.36 3.39
N GLN A 68 8.82 -13.89 4.02
CA GLN A 68 10.14 -14.55 4.00
C GLN A 68 10.31 -15.58 5.13
N GLY A 69 9.30 -15.78 5.98
CA GLY A 69 9.36 -16.73 7.10
C GLY A 69 10.36 -16.35 8.20
N ILE A 70 10.67 -15.08 8.36
CA ILE A 70 11.61 -14.60 9.38
C ILE A 70 10.89 -14.59 10.74
N SER A 71 11.37 -15.42 11.67
CA SER A 71 10.79 -15.57 13.01
C SER A 71 11.58 -14.86 14.12
N SER A 72 12.82 -14.46 13.86
CA SER A 72 13.69 -13.82 14.83
C SER A 72 14.66 -12.87 14.14
N THR A 73 14.88 -11.70 14.75
CA THR A 73 15.76 -10.64 14.24
C THR A 73 16.69 -10.15 15.34
N ILE A 74 17.95 -9.87 15.00
CA ILE A 74 18.90 -9.20 15.90
C ILE A 74 19.00 -7.74 15.48
N VAL A 75 18.73 -6.82 16.41
CA VAL A 75 18.88 -5.37 16.16
C VAL A 75 20.30 -4.95 16.50
N MET A 76 21.00 -4.38 15.53
CA MET A 76 22.36 -3.85 15.70
C MET A 76 22.34 -2.33 15.52
N PHE A 77 22.95 -1.61 16.47
CA PHE A 77 23.17 -0.17 16.39
C PHE A 77 24.66 0.11 16.18
N GLY A 78 24.98 1.20 15.48
CA GLY A 78 26.36 1.60 15.20
C GLY A 78 26.45 3.05 14.74
N GLY A 79 27.66 3.61 14.75
CA GLY A 79 27.90 4.98 14.31
C GLY A 79 27.76 5.12 12.80
N ALA A 80 26.84 5.97 12.34
CA ALA A 80 26.59 6.21 10.91
C ALA A 80 27.77 6.86 10.15
N ARG A 81 28.85 7.24 10.86
CA ARG A 81 29.99 8.00 10.33
C ARG A 81 31.35 7.37 10.66
N ILE A 82 31.38 6.11 11.08
CA ILE A 82 32.64 5.39 11.31
C ILE A 82 33.24 5.03 9.94
N PRO A 83 34.47 5.46 9.60
CA PRO A 83 35.09 5.10 8.32
C PRO A 83 35.39 3.60 8.27
N SER A 84 35.41 3.03 7.07
CA SER A 84 35.86 1.65 6.88
C SER A 84 37.33 1.52 7.32
N PRO A 85 37.69 0.43 8.02
CA PRO A 85 39.09 0.11 8.29
C PRO A 85 39.88 -0.14 7.01
#